data_AF-A0A8I1I314-F1
#
_entry.id   AF-A0A8I1I314-F1
#
_cell.length_a   1.000
_cell.length_b   1.000
_cell.length_c   1.000
_cell.angle_alpha   90.00
_cell.angle_beta   90.00
_cell.angle_gamma   90.00
#
_symmetry.space_group_name_H-M   'P 1'
#
loop_
_entity.id
_entity.type
_entity.pdbx_description
1 polymer ?
#
loop_
_entity_poly.entity_id
_entity_poly.type
_entity_poly.pdbx_seq_one_letter_code
_entity_poly.pdbx_strand_id
1 'polypeptide(L)'
;MTTTKKIIMKLACATALGAAGVAVTQVNRPQVTVNAATTSVAARALGVDVASYQSADLSSHAQAGSQFAIVKVSEGTSYRNPKASNQISTAISNNMMPMAYHFATFSSNANAAVAEANYAIKAAQAFGLPKGSYIACDYETGQGNNIYGGKTPTANAIIAFMDTIKAAGYQPLLYASSSVLQNNIDTSSVIAEYPNSLWVASYAISGRIDNPNFNYFPSMDGVSIWQFTDNWRGLNVDGNVAVLPLSIDGNVTSNNGAISQAPSKPATSSKPANNEPTTTGYIMKKSYVYNKKGERVSGSYAAYTNINYYGGATKLDNGKTAIRVGTDRYIMASNVLGNSRVLKHNAYVYKNNGYSRASWRVLRKGTPIKTYGSKFHINGKSYYRIGKNMYVKCGNF
;
A
#
# COMPACT_ATOMS: atom_id res chain seq x y z
N MET A 1 -41.37 -58.22 52.38
CA MET A 1 -42.38 -58.27 51.31
C MET A 1 -42.77 -56.84 50.93
N THR A 2 -42.82 -56.60 49.61
CA THR A 2 -43.56 -55.54 48.90
C THR A 2 -43.31 -54.06 49.23
N THR A 3 -42.35 -53.52 48.49
CA THR A 3 -42.40 -52.27 47.69
C THR A 3 -43.63 -51.38 47.79
N THR A 4 -43.41 -50.06 47.92
CA THR A 4 -44.07 -49.11 47.01
C THR A 4 -43.15 -47.94 46.71
N LYS A 5 -42.99 -47.70 45.41
CA LYS A 5 -42.14 -46.70 44.79
C LYS A 5 -43.08 -45.74 44.05
N LYS A 6 -42.61 -44.51 43.86
CA LYS A 6 -42.99 -43.54 42.80
C LYS A 6 -44.18 -42.61 43.09
N ILE A 7 -44.22 -41.35 42.64
CA ILE A 7 -43.26 -40.32 42.20
C ILE A 7 -44.13 -39.11 41.76
N ILE A 8 -43.64 -37.88 42.00
CA ILE A 8 -43.82 -36.63 41.22
C ILE A 8 -45.27 -36.08 41.05
N MET A 9 -45.59 -34.96 41.72
CA MET A 9 -45.39 -33.54 41.33
C MET A 9 -46.45 -33.02 40.34
N LYS A 10 -47.27 -32.05 40.77
CA LYS A 10 -47.92 -31.05 39.89
C LYS A 10 -48.24 -29.76 40.65
N LEU A 11 -48.14 -28.69 39.89
CA LEU A 11 -48.02 -27.26 40.22
C LEU A 11 -49.41 -26.58 40.30
N ALA A 12 -49.60 -25.61 41.21
CA ALA A 12 -50.63 -24.55 41.16
C ALA A 12 -50.23 -23.41 42.12
N CYS A 13 -49.77 -22.24 41.65
CA CYS A 13 -50.52 -21.05 41.19
C CYS A 13 -51.01 -20.08 42.31
N ALA A 14 -50.37 -18.89 42.31
CA ALA A 14 -50.84 -17.53 42.68
C ALA A 14 -51.22 -17.27 44.17
N THR A 15 -50.94 -16.13 44.81
CA THR A 15 -51.00 -14.71 44.39
C THR A 15 -50.13 -13.81 45.31
N ALA A 16 -49.44 -12.84 44.69
CA ALA A 16 -49.31 -11.39 45.00
C ALA A 16 -49.59 -10.86 46.44
N LEU A 17 -48.97 -9.81 46.98
CA LEU A 17 -47.81 -8.94 46.67
C LEU A 17 -47.67 -8.05 47.92
N GLY A 18 -46.46 -7.86 48.44
CA GLY A 18 -46.15 -6.86 49.47
C GLY A 18 -44.93 -6.07 49.02
N ALA A 19 -45.16 -4.86 48.52
CA ALA A 19 -44.12 -4.00 47.97
C ALA A 19 -43.26 -3.40 49.10
N ALA A 20 -41.99 -3.77 49.14
CA ALA A 20 -40.92 -2.95 49.71
C ALA A 20 -39.90 -2.72 48.58
N GLY A 21 -39.89 -1.50 48.05
CA GLY A 21 -39.00 -1.10 46.97
C GLY A 21 -37.55 -1.08 47.42
N VAL A 22 -36.77 -2.07 47.00
CA VAL A 22 -35.31 -1.96 46.94
C VAL A 22 -34.99 -1.33 45.59
N ALA A 23 -34.52 -0.09 45.59
CA ALA A 23 -34.01 0.55 44.39
C ALA A 23 -32.71 -0.16 43.97
N VAL A 24 -32.83 -1.16 43.10
CA VAL A 24 -31.69 -1.72 42.37
C VAL A 24 -31.29 -0.69 41.34
N THR A 25 -30.22 0.06 41.63
CA THR A 25 -29.54 0.84 40.59
C THR A 25 -29.01 -0.15 39.55
N GLN A 26 -29.73 -0.29 38.43
CA GLN A 26 -29.17 -0.91 37.24
C GLN A 26 -27.96 -0.09 36.81
N VAL A 27 -26.77 -0.60 37.11
CA VAL A 27 -25.55 -0.13 36.46
C VAL A 27 -25.70 -0.52 35.00
N ASN A 28 -26.14 0.43 34.18
CA ASN A 28 -26.21 0.29 32.74
C ASN A 28 -24.77 0.27 32.21
N ARG A 29 -24.09 -0.88 32.35
CA ARG A 29 -22.80 -1.10 31.70
C ARG A 29 -23.07 -1.06 30.20
N PRO A 30 -22.43 -0.16 29.42
CA PRO A 30 -22.52 -0.26 27.98
C PRO A 30 -22.08 -1.66 27.59
N GLN A 31 -22.99 -2.43 26.99
CA GLN A 31 -22.59 -3.66 26.34
C GLN A 31 -21.63 -3.27 25.23
N VAL A 32 -20.35 -3.55 25.42
CA VAL A 32 -19.40 -3.56 24.33
C VAL A 32 -19.82 -4.73 23.44
N THR A 33 -20.64 -4.45 22.43
CA THR A 33 -20.83 -5.38 21.32
C THR A 33 -19.46 -5.61 20.71
N VAL A 34 -18.90 -6.78 20.98
CA VAL A 34 -17.68 -7.24 20.30
C VAL A 34 -18.11 -7.56 18.88
N ASN A 35 -17.94 -6.61 17.96
CA ASN A 35 -18.14 -6.88 16.55
C ASN A 35 -17.16 -7.99 16.15
N ALA A 36 -17.68 -9.04 15.51
CA ALA A 36 -16.84 -10.02 14.86
C ALA A 36 -16.00 -9.29 13.79
N ALA A 37 -14.72 -9.64 13.67
CA ALA A 37 -13.88 -9.07 12.63
C ALA A 37 -14.48 -9.40 11.25
N THR A 38 -14.52 -8.41 10.35
CA THR A 38 -14.81 -8.67 8.94
C THR A 38 -13.77 -9.65 8.42
N THR A 39 -14.20 -10.83 7.95
CA THR A 39 -13.31 -11.92 7.54
C THR A 39 -13.04 -11.99 6.04
N SER A 40 -13.63 -11.11 5.24
CA SER A 40 -13.32 -11.01 3.81
C SER A 40 -13.58 -9.62 3.25
N VAL A 41 -12.88 -9.29 2.16
CA VAL A 41 -13.14 -8.11 1.35
C VAL A 41 -13.12 -8.47 -0.13
N ALA A 42 -14.00 -7.83 -0.91
CA ALA A 42 -14.06 -8.04 -2.34
C ALA A 42 -12.83 -7.47 -3.07
N ALA A 43 -12.59 -7.91 -4.30
CA ALA A 43 -11.66 -7.21 -5.19
C ALA A 43 -12.10 -5.74 -5.35
N ARG A 44 -11.12 -4.85 -5.57
CA ARG A 44 -11.26 -3.38 -5.60
C ARG A 44 -11.63 -2.72 -4.28
N ALA A 45 -11.77 -3.47 -3.19
CA ALA A 45 -11.83 -2.88 -1.86
C ALA A 45 -10.61 -2.00 -1.61
N LEU A 46 -10.84 -0.81 -1.07
CA LEU A 46 -9.77 0.10 -0.66
C LEU A 46 -9.39 -0.20 0.79
N GLY A 47 -8.12 -0.01 1.11
CA GLY A 47 -7.62 -0.17 2.47
C GLY A 47 -6.46 0.76 2.74
N VAL A 48 -6.01 0.76 3.99
CA VAL A 48 -4.87 1.56 4.47
C VAL A 48 -3.86 0.67 5.16
N ASP A 49 -2.61 1.09 5.18
CA ASP A 49 -1.60 0.54 6.07
C ASP A 49 -1.11 1.61 7.06
N VAL A 50 -0.93 1.22 8.32
CA VAL A 50 -0.70 2.15 9.44
C VAL A 50 0.38 1.65 10.38
N ALA A 51 1.07 2.59 11.02
CA ALA A 51 2.08 2.34 12.03
C ALA A 51 1.95 3.33 13.20
N SER A 52 2.95 3.37 14.07
CA SER A 52 2.98 4.21 15.27
C SER A 52 2.93 5.72 14.98
N TYR A 53 3.25 6.14 13.76
CA TYR A 53 3.19 7.54 13.35
C TYR A 53 1.82 7.98 12.80
N GLN A 54 0.88 7.05 12.59
CA GLN A 54 -0.54 7.36 12.37
C GLN A 54 -1.34 7.38 13.67
N SER A 55 -2.61 7.78 13.59
CA SER A 55 -3.57 7.70 14.70
C SER A 55 -3.71 6.26 15.21
N ALA A 56 -4.00 6.12 16.51
CA ALA A 56 -4.39 4.85 17.10
C ALA A 56 -5.84 4.46 16.77
N ASP A 57 -6.68 5.45 16.45
CA ASP A 57 -8.07 5.29 16.04
C ASP A 57 -8.19 5.39 14.51
N LEU A 58 -8.75 4.36 13.89
CA LEU A 58 -8.91 4.25 12.44
C LEU A 58 -10.31 4.66 11.93
N SER A 59 -11.18 5.19 12.78
CA SER A 59 -12.56 5.57 12.40
C SER A 59 -12.60 6.56 11.22
N SER A 60 -11.66 7.51 11.15
CA SER A 60 -11.58 8.44 10.01
C SER A 60 -11.24 7.74 8.69
N HIS A 61 -10.46 6.67 8.72
CA HIS A 61 -10.10 5.88 7.54
C HIS A 61 -11.30 5.04 7.08
N ALA A 62 -12.02 4.43 8.03
CA ALA A 62 -13.25 3.69 7.74
C ALA A 62 -14.35 4.59 7.16
N GLN A 63 -14.57 5.78 7.75
CA GLN A 63 -15.50 6.79 7.22
C GLN A 63 -15.09 7.27 5.82
N ALA A 64 -13.78 7.30 5.54
CA ALA A 64 -13.26 7.57 4.21
C ALA A 64 -13.36 6.36 3.26
N GLY A 65 -14.02 5.25 3.64
CA GLY A 65 -14.30 4.10 2.78
C GLY A 65 -13.25 2.99 2.79
N SER A 66 -12.35 2.97 3.78
CA SER A 66 -11.42 1.87 3.98
C SER A 66 -12.19 0.63 4.45
N GLN A 67 -11.92 -0.52 3.83
CA GLN A 67 -12.56 -1.82 4.11
C GLN A 67 -11.59 -2.82 4.74
N PHE A 68 -10.29 -2.57 4.68
CA PHE A 68 -9.27 -3.33 5.40
C PHE A 68 -8.17 -2.42 5.93
N ALA A 69 -7.46 -2.86 6.96
CA ALA A 69 -6.33 -2.12 7.53
C ALA A 69 -5.15 -3.06 7.79
N ILE A 70 -3.96 -2.73 7.28
CA ILE A 70 -2.72 -3.49 7.49
C ILE A 70 -1.87 -2.77 8.54
N VAL A 71 -1.80 -3.33 9.75
CA VAL A 71 -1.21 -2.67 10.92
C VAL A 71 0.22 -3.15 11.16
N LYS A 72 1.18 -2.23 11.33
CA LYS A 72 2.54 -2.60 11.77
C LYS A 72 2.44 -3.22 13.15
N VAL A 73 2.82 -4.48 13.31
CA VAL A 73 2.85 -5.13 14.63
C VAL A 73 4.26 -5.14 15.23
N SER A 74 5.29 -5.26 14.40
CA SER A 74 6.67 -5.31 14.87
C SER A 74 7.70 -4.92 13.81
N GLU A 75 8.95 -4.79 14.26
CA GLU A 75 10.16 -4.57 13.45
C GLU A 75 11.33 -5.30 14.12
N GLY A 76 12.10 -6.06 13.34
CA GLY A 76 13.17 -6.92 13.85
C GLY A 76 12.69 -7.82 15.01
N THR A 77 13.51 -7.97 16.05
CA THR A 77 13.18 -8.81 17.21
C THR A 77 12.96 -8.02 18.50
N SER A 78 12.83 -6.69 18.41
CA SER A 78 12.84 -5.81 19.58
C SER A 78 11.73 -4.76 19.61
N TYR A 79 11.26 -4.28 18.45
CA TYR A 79 10.26 -3.22 18.40
C TYR A 79 8.85 -3.79 18.22
N ARG A 80 7.91 -3.31 19.06
CA ARG A 80 6.47 -3.47 18.83
C ARG A 80 5.80 -2.13 18.68
N ASN A 81 4.81 -2.05 17.80
CA ASN A 81 4.04 -0.83 17.61
C ASN A 81 3.13 -0.56 18.83
N PRO A 82 3.33 0.54 19.58
CA PRO A 82 2.53 0.84 20.77
C PRO A 82 1.06 1.16 20.47
N LYS A 83 0.71 1.41 19.21
CA LYS A 83 -0.67 1.72 18.78
C LYS A 83 -1.40 0.52 18.18
N ALA A 84 -0.72 -0.61 17.99
CA ALA A 84 -1.26 -1.74 17.21
C ALA A 84 -2.56 -2.30 17.80
N SER A 85 -2.68 -2.51 19.12
CA SER A 85 -3.92 -3.01 19.73
C SER A 85 -5.13 -2.13 19.41
N ASN A 86 -4.96 -0.81 19.51
CA ASN A 86 -6.05 0.13 19.22
C ASN A 86 -6.33 0.25 17.72
N GLN A 87 -5.30 0.17 16.87
CA GLN A 87 -5.47 0.17 15.43
C GLN A 87 -6.24 -1.08 14.97
N ILE A 88 -5.92 -2.25 15.52
CA ILE A 88 -6.62 -3.51 15.23
C ILE A 88 -8.05 -3.46 15.78
N SER A 89 -8.24 -3.08 17.04
CA SER A 89 -9.59 -3.07 17.64
C SER A 89 -10.52 -2.05 17.00
N THR A 90 -10.00 -0.88 16.61
CA THR A 90 -10.78 0.14 15.90
C THR A 90 -11.05 -0.24 14.44
N ALA A 91 -10.18 -1.02 13.79
CA ALA A 91 -10.48 -1.61 12.50
C ALA A 91 -11.68 -2.57 12.60
N ILE A 92 -11.63 -3.48 13.57
CA ILE A 92 -12.69 -4.45 13.84
C ILE A 92 -14.02 -3.74 14.15
N SER A 93 -14.02 -2.74 15.05
CA SER A 93 -15.25 -2.04 15.43
C SER A 93 -15.89 -1.26 14.27
N ASN A 94 -15.08 -0.82 13.29
CA ASN A 94 -15.52 -0.12 12.09
C ASN A 94 -15.76 -1.07 10.89
N ASN A 95 -15.88 -2.37 11.11
CA ASN A 95 -16.12 -3.39 10.07
C ASN A 95 -15.03 -3.45 8.98
N MET A 96 -13.80 -3.05 9.30
CA MET A 96 -12.65 -3.28 8.44
C MET A 96 -12.05 -4.64 8.73
N MET A 97 -11.58 -5.34 7.69
CA MET A 97 -10.80 -6.56 7.85
C MET A 97 -9.40 -6.21 8.40
N PRO A 98 -9.03 -6.66 9.63
CA PRO A 98 -7.73 -6.37 10.21
C PRO A 98 -6.66 -7.31 9.63
N MET A 99 -5.52 -6.74 9.27
CA MET A 99 -4.33 -7.43 8.80
C MET A 99 -3.10 -6.86 9.52
N ALA A 100 -1.95 -7.51 9.40
CA ALA A 100 -0.72 -7.03 10.02
C ALA A 100 0.47 -7.07 9.06
N TYR A 101 1.51 -6.31 9.40
CA TYR A 101 2.83 -6.44 8.79
C TYR A 101 3.98 -6.34 9.80
N HIS A 102 5.09 -6.95 9.42
CA HIS A 102 6.36 -6.93 10.12
C HIS A 102 7.43 -6.27 9.25
N PHE A 103 8.07 -5.21 9.74
CA PHE A 103 9.19 -4.59 9.04
C PHE A 103 10.45 -5.44 9.21
N ALA A 104 10.93 -6.02 8.11
CA ALA A 104 12.03 -6.96 8.10
C ALA A 104 13.39 -6.29 8.33
N THR A 105 14.24 -6.94 9.12
CA THR A 105 15.66 -6.55 9.30
C THR A 105 16.64 -7.70 9.01
N PHE A 106 16.14 -8.85 8.54
CA PHE A 106 16.90 -10.08 8.35
C PHE A 106 17.77 -10.12 7.06
N SER A 107 17.67 -9.14 6.17
CA SER A 107 18.37 -9.09 4.88
C SER A 107 18.18 -10.35 4.04
N SER A 108 19.17 -11.22 3.92
CA SER A 108 19.09 -12.50 3.21
C SER A 108 19.38 -13.70 4.12
N ASN A 109 19.17 -13.54 5.43
CA ASN A 109 19.43 -14.57 6.44
C ASN A 109 18.13 -15.27 6.87
N ALA A 110 17.95 -16.52 6.44
CA ALA A 110 16.75 -17.29 6.74
C ALA A 110 16.52 -17.55 8.23
N ASN A 111 17.58 -17.77 9.03
CA ASN A 111 17.44 -18.01 10.47
C ASN A 111 16.95 -16.74 11.19
N ALA A 112 17.46 -15.58 10.79
CA ALA A 112 16.98 -14.30 11.29
C ALA A 112 15.52 -14.04 10.86
N ALA A 113 15.16 -14.42 9.63
CA ALA A 113 13.79 -14.31 9.13
C ALA A 113 12.80 -15.14 9.93
N VAL A 114 13.17 -16.38 10.32
CA VAL A 114 12.36 -17.22 11.22
C VAL A 114 12.22 -16.59 12.61
N ALA A 115 13.29 -16.00 13.15
CA ALA A 115 13.23 -15.33 14.46
C ALA A 115 12.30 -14.10 14.43
N GLU A 116 12.37 -13.30 13.37
CA GLU A 116 11.51 -12.14 13.13
C GLU A 116 10.04 -12.55 12.93
N ALA A 117 9.78 -13.62 12.17
CA ALA A 117 8.42 -14.15 11.98
C ALA A 117 7.80 -14.58 13.32
N ASN A 118 8.54 -15.32 14.14
CA ASN A 118 8.11 -15.70 15.48
C ASN A 118 7.81 -14.49 16.37
N TYR A 119 8.60 -13.42 16.25
CA TYR A 119 8.38 -12.18 16.96
C TYR A 119 7.11 -11.45 16.49
N ALA A 120 6.88 -11.40 15.17
CA ALA A 120 5.67 -10.86 14.55
C ALA A 120 4.41 -11.61 14.97
N ILE A 121 4.43 -12.95 14.99
CA ILE A 121 3.32 -13.79 15.45
C ILE A 121 2.96 -13.47 16.89
N LYS A 122 3.96 -13.43 17.80
CA LYS A 122 3.74 -13.10 19.21
C LYS A 122 3.18 -11.69 19.40
N ALA A 123 3.65 -10.73 18.62
CA ALA A 123 3.13 -9.36 18.66
C ALA A 123 1.68 -9.29 18.16
N ALA A 124 1.38 -9.90 17.00
CA ALA A 124 0.05 -9.94 16.42
C ALA A 124 -0.97 -10.58 17.37
N GLN A 125 -0.64 -11.71 17.99
CA GLN A 125 -1.48 -12.38 18.98
C GLN A 125 -1.72 -11.48 20.21
N ALA A 126 -0.67 -10.86 20.74
CA ALA A 126 -0.78 -9.97 21.91
C ALA A 126 -1.63 -8.72 21.62
N PHE A 127 -1.66 -8.26 20.37
CA PHE A 127 -2.44 -7.11 19.95
C PHE A 127 -3.86 -7.45 19.48
N GLY A 128 -4.27 -8.71 19.59
CA GLY A 128 -5.63 -9.15 19.28
C GLY A 128 -5.92 -9.28 17.78
N LEU A 129 -4.89 -9.51 16.95
CA LEU A 129 -5.12 -9.85 15.54
C LEU A 129 -5.90 -11.18 15.46
N PRO A 130 -7.02 -11.25 14.73
CA PRO A 130 -7.77 -12.50 14.59
C PRO A 130 -6.92 -13.61 13.96
N LYS A 131 -7.08 -14.84 14.46
CA LYS A 131 -6.42 -16.02 13.86
C LYS A 131 -6.84 -16.18 12.40
N GLY A 132 -5.93 -16.64 11.54
CA GLY A 132 -6.15 -16.76 10.10
C GLY A 132 -5.89 -15.46 9.32
N SER A 133 -5.72 -14.32 10.00
CA SER A 133 -5.47 -13.02 9.35
C SER A 133 -4.17 -13.04 8.54
N TYR A 134 -4.01 -12.04 7.68
CA TYR A 134 -2.77 -11.87 6.94
C TYR A 134 -1.69 -11.24 7.82
N ILE A 135 -0.45 -11.73 7.69
CA ILE A 135 0.76 -11.11 8.23
C ILE A 135 1.76 -10.97 7.09
N ALA A 136 2.04 -9.73 6.70
CA ALA A 136 2.99 -9.42 5.64
C ALA A 136 4.43 -9.33 6.17
N CYS A 137 5.37 -9.88 5.41
CA CYS A 137 6.78 -9.54 5.46
C CYS A 137 6.99 -8.23 4.69
N ASP A 138 7.24 -7.12 5.38
CA ASP A 138 7.60 -5.84 4.76
C ASP A 138 9.12 -5.83 4.51
N TYR A 139 9.49 -6.13 3.26
CA TYR A 139 10.88 -6.25 2.81
C TYR A 139 11.31 -5.03 1.99
N GLU A 140 11.92 -4.06 2.65
CA GLU A 140 12.43 -2.85 2.01
C GLU A 140 13.82 -2.45 2.52
N THR A 141 14.44 -1.46 1.87
CA THR A 141 15.73 -0.94 2.33
C THR A 141 15.51 0.04 3.48
N GLY A 142 16.22 -0.17 4.59
CA GLY A 142 16.05 0.65 5.80
C GLY A 142 16.35 -0.15 7.06
N GLN A 143 16.56 0.55 8.18
CA GLN A 143 16.74 -0.02 9.54
C GLN A 143 17.66 -1.26 9.63
N GLY A 144 18.71 -1.32 8.80
CA GLY A 144 19.67 -2.44 8.79
C GLY A 144 19.36 -3.55 7.77
N ASN A 145 18.24 -3.49 7.06
CA ASN A 145 17.89 -4.44 6.01
C ASN A 145 18.62 -4.13 4.70
N ASN A 146 19.44 -5.08 4.24
CA ASN A 146 20.19 -5.02 2.99
C ASN A 146 19.51 -5.86 1.89
N ILE A 147 18.96 -5.16 0.90
CA ILE A 147 18.27 -5.77 -0.25
C ILE A 147 19.21 -6.25 -1.38
N TYR A 148 20.52 -6.12 -1.21
CA TYR A 148 21.53 -6.51 -2.20
C TYR A 148 22.24 -7.83 -1.85
N GLY A 149 21.66 -8.65 -0.95
CA GLY A 149 22.18 -9.98 -0.56
C GLY A 149 22.05 -11.07 -1.64
N GLY A 150 21.57 -10.71 -2.84
CA GLY A 150 21.31 -11.62 -3.96
C GLY A 150 19.86 -12.10 -4.02
N LYS A 151 19.34 -12.31 -5.23
CA LYS A 151 17.93 -12.63 -5.49
C LYS A 151 17.46 -13.92 -4.80
N THR A 152 18.17 -15.02 -5.03
CA THR A 152 17.81 -16.33 -4.48
C THR A 152 18.01 -16.42 -2.96
N PRO A 153 19.14 -15.98 -2.36
CA PRO A 153 19.27 -15.96 -0.90
C PRO A 153 18.21 -15.10 -0.21
N THR A 154 17.84 -13.97 -0.82
CA THR A 154 16.76 -13.11 -0.33
C THR A 154 15.41 -13.81 -0.39
N ALA A 155 15.07 -14.45 -1.52
CA ALA A 155 13.83 -15.21 -1.67
C ALA A 155 13.75 -16.35 -0.64
N ASN A 156 14.82 -17.10 -0.41
CA ASN A 156 14.87 -18.17 0.59
C ASN A 156 14.60 -17.65 2.02
N ALA A 157 15.15 -16.49 2.37
CA ALA A 157 14.89 -15.89 3.68
C ALA A 157 13.44 -15.42 3.84
N ILE A 158 12.88 -14.82 2.79
CA ILE A 158 11.47 -14.42 2.74
C ILE A 158 10.55 -15.65 2.84
N ILE A 159 10.81 -16.72 2.10
CA ILE A 159 10.04 -17.96 2.16
C ILE A 159 10.09 -18.54 3.58
N ALA A 160 11.26 -18.59 4.22
CA ALA A 160 11.37 -19.05 5.60
C ALA A 160 10.53 -18.21 6.60
N PHE A 161 10.46 -16.89 6.41
CA PHE A 161 9.55 -16.04 7.16
C PHE A 161 8.08 -16.44 6.90
N MET A 162 7.69 -16.55 5.62
CA MET A 162 6.33 -16.85 5.21
C MET A 162 5.86 -18.25 5.66
N ASP A 163 6.73 -19.25 5.62
CA ASP A 163 6.52 -20.60 6.17
C ASP A 163 6.20 -20.55 7.64
N THR A 164 6.96 -19.76 8.40
CA THR A 164 6.76 -19.60 9.84
C THR A 164 5.40 -18.96 10.14
N ILE A 165 5.00 -17.94 9.38
CA ILE A 165 3.66 -17.32 9.47
C ILE A 165 2.55 -18.33 9.14
N LYS A 166 2.72 -19.09 8.05
CA LYS A 166 1.74 -20.08 7.60
C LYS A 166 1.56 -21.20 8.63
N ALA A 167 2.66 -21.73 9.18
CA ALA A 167 2.66 -22.76 10.21
C ALA A 167 1.96 -22.30 11.50
N ALA A 168 2.00 -21.01 11.83
CA ALA A 168 1.28 -20.44 12.96
C ALA A 168 -0.23 -20.24 12.71
N GLY A 169 -0.73 -20.58 11.52
CA GLY A 169 -2.14 -20.49 11.15
C GLY A 169 -2.57 -19.10 10.69
N TYR A 170 -1.64 -18.29 10.19
CA TYR A 170 -1.89 -17.02 9.52
C TYR A 170 -1.64 -17.14 8.01
N GLN A 171 -2.06 -16.13 7.25
CA GLN A 171 -1.79 -16.07 5.81
C GLN A 171 -0.58 -15.17 5.53
N PRO A 172 0.51 -15.69 4.94
CA PRO A 172 1.65 -14.86 4.64
C PRO A 172 1.42 -13.96 3.42
N LEU A 173 1.94 -12.74 3.47
CA LEU A 173 2.13 -11.86 2.30
C LEU A 173 3.59 -11.41 2.23
N LEU A 174 4.06 -11.08 1.03
CA LEU A 174 5.30 -10.35 0.82
C LEU A 174 4.98 -8.93 0.36
N TYR A 175 5.40 -7.94 1.15
CA TYR A 175 5.44 -6.56 0.72
C TYR A 175 6.82 -6.13 0.27
N ALA A 176 6.87 -5.43 -0.87
CA ALA A 176 8.03 -4.71 -1.35
C ALA A 176 7.62 -3.76 -2.49
N SER A 177 8.47 -2.78 -2.78
CA SER A 177 8.29 -1.98 -4.01
C SER A 177 8.41 -2.84 -5.27
N SER A 178 7.69 -2.46 -6.33
CA SER A 178 7.74 -3.18 -7.62
C SER A 178 9.17 -3.32 -8.15
N SER A 179 10.03 -2.32 -7.89
CA SER A 179 11.45 -2.37 -8.27
C SER A 179 12.22 -3.44 -7.50
N VAL A 180 12.01 -3.55 -6.18
CA VAL A 180 12.68 -4.55 -5.34
C VAL A 180 12.23 -5.97 -5.73
N LEU A 181 10.92 -6.18 -5.93
CA LEU A 181 10.41 -7.47 -6.37
C LEU A 181 11.01 -7.90 -7.73
N GLN A 182 11.20 -6.98 -8.67
CA GLN A 182 11.74 -7.30 -9.99
C GLN A 182 13.27 -7.48 -9.99
N ASN A 183 13.99 -6.69 -9.19
CA ASN A 183 15.44 -6.55 -9.33
C ASN A 183 16.25 -7.18 -8.20
N ASN A 184 15.66 -7.40 -7.03
CA ASN A 184 16.38 -7.77 -5.81
C ASN A 184 15.92 -9.10 -5.22
N ILE A 185 14.73 -9.58 -5.59
CA ILE A 185 14.16 -10.83 -5.09
C ILE A 185 13.98 -11.78 -6.28
N ASP A 186 14.24 -13.07 -6.09
CA ASP A 186 13.69 -14.08 -6.97
C ASP A 186 12.20 -14.25 -6.66
N THR A 187 11.39 -13.29 -7.12
CA THR A 187 9.96 -13.27 -6.82
C THR A 187 9.22 -14.48 -7.39
N SER A 188 9.75 -15.08 -8.46
CA SER A 188 9.14 -16.25 -9.11
C SER A 188 9.09 -17.47 -8.21
N SER A 189 10.14 -17.73 -7.42
CA SER A 189 10.14 -18.81 -6.43
C SER A 189 9.21 -18.51 -5.25
N VAL A 190 9.13 -17.25 -4.80
CA VAL A 190 8.19 -16.87 -3.74
C VAL A 190 6.74 -17.11 -4.16
N ILE A 191 6.35 -16.70 -5.37
CA ILE A 191 4.96 -16.89 -5.85
C ILE A 191 4.65 -18.33 -6.27
N ALA A 192 5.67 -19.14 -6.55
CA ALA A 192 5.49 -20.58 -6.79
C ALA A 192 5.10 -21.31 -5.49
N GLU A 193 5.72 -20.95 -4.37
CA GLU A 193 5.39 -21.50 -3.05
C GLU A 193 4.10 -20.87 -2.47
N TYR A 194 3.97 -19.55 -2.63
CA TYR A 194 2.85 -18.76 -2.13
C TYR A 194 2.17 -17.99 -3.27
N PRO A 195 1.27 -18.62 -4.04
CA PRO A 195 0.50 -17.94 -5.08
C PRO A 195 -0.32 -16.79 -4.49
N ASN A 196 -0.48 -15.71 -5.25
CA ASN A 196 -1.31 -14.56 -4.84
C ASN A 196 -0.91 -13.97 -3.47
N SER A 197 0.39 -13.89 -3.17
CA SER A 197 0.89 -13.43 -1.87
C SER A 197 1.56 -12.06 -1.90
N LEU A 198 1.60 -11.37 -3.04
CA LEU A 198 2.29 -10.09 -3.13
C LEU A 198 1.39 -8.91 -2.74
N TRP A 199 1.93 -8.07 -1.87
CA TRP A 199 1.49 -6.72 -1.59
C TRP A 199 2.50 -5.74 -2.20
N VAL A 200 2.23 -5.23 -3.41
CA VAL A 200 3.22 -4.44 -4.16
C VAL A 200 3.05 -2.94 -3.95
N ALA A 201 4.14 -2.22 -3.68
CA ALA A 201 4.15 -0.76 -3.76
C ALA A 201 4.55 -0.28 -5.16
N SER A 202 3.68 0.48 -5.81
CA SER A 202 3.98 1.11 -7.10
C SER A 202 3.14 2.36 -7.30
N TYR A 203 3.80 3.52 -7.33
CA TYR A 203 3.12 4.82 -7.34
C TYR A 203 3.34 5.53 -8.67
N ALA A 204 2.22 5.82 -9.37
CA ALA A 204 2.26 6.64 -10.59
C ALA A 204 2.89 8.01 -10.29
N ILE A 205 2.48 8.58 -9.15
CA ILE A 205 2.97 9.83 -8.57
C ILE A 205 2.94 9.74 -7.05
N SER A 206 3.81 10.49 -6.38
CA SER A 206 3.75 10.70 -4.93
C SER A 206 2.85 11.89 -4.60
N GLY A 207 2.19 11.84 -3.44
CA GLY A 207 1.24 12.82 -2.97
C GLY A 207 -0.21 12.33 -3.04
N ARG A 208 -1.16 13.23 -2.79
CA ARG A 208 -2.57 12.88 -2.61
C ARG A 208 -3.15 12.16 -3.82
N ILE A 209 -3.64 10.93 -3.61
CA ILE A 209 -4.44 10.16 -4.57
C ILE A 209 -5.67 9.60 -3.87
N ASP A 210 -6.84 9.77 -4.48
CA ASP A 210 -8.11 9.38 -3.85
C ASP A 210 -8.57 7.98 -4.31
N ASN A 211 -8.20 7.58 -5.54
CA ASN A 211 -8.56 6.31 -6.16
C ASN A 211 -7.38 5.71 -6.98
N PRO A 212 -7.24 4.37 -7.02
CA PRO A 212 -6.21 3.70 -7.81
C PRO A 212 -6.42 3.91 -9.32
N ASN A 213 -5.32 4.12 -10.05
CA ASN A 213 -5.34 4.17 -11.52
C ASN A 213 -4.95 2.80 -12.09
N PHE A 214 -5.94 1.95 -12.38
CA PHE A 214 -5.67 0.60 -12.89
C PHE A 214 -4.95 0.56 -14.25
N ASN A 215 -4.96 1.65 -15.03
CA ASN A 215 -4.15 1.73 -16.25
C ASN A 215 -2.64 1.84 -15.96
N TYR A 216 -2.26 2.16 -14.72
CA TYR A 216 -0.88 2.19 -14.25
C TYR A 216 -0.48 0.92 -13.48
N PHE A 217 -1.42 0.04 -13.16
CA PHE A 217 -1.18 -1.14 -12.32
C PHE A 217 0.10 -1.86 -12.77
N PRO A 218 1.06 -2.14 -11.85
CA PRO A 218 2.40 -2.65 -12.21
C PRO A 218 2.39 -4.00 -12.93
N SER A 219 1.24 -4.68 -13.02
CA SER A 219 0.98 -5.89 -13.81
C SER A 219 2.04 -6.95 -13.59
N MET A 220 2.03 -7.51 -12.38
CA MET A 220 2.89 -8.60 -11.93
C MET A 220 2.04 -9.76 -11.44
N ASP A 221 2.51 -10.98 -11.73
CA ASP A 221 1.90 -12.20 -11.23
C ASP A 221 1.98 -12.27 -9.70
N GLY A 222 0.95 -12.83 -9.08
CA GLY A 222 0.88 -13.04 -7.64
C GLY A 222 0.45 -11.82 -6.83
N VAL A 223 0.08 -10.70 -7.45
CA VAL A 223 -0.34 -9.48 -6.75
C VAL A 223 -1.77 -9.59 -6.20
N SER A 224 -1.89 -9.68 -4.88
CA SER A 224 -3.17 -9.64 -4.16
C SER A 224 -3.54 -8.25 -3.68
N ILE A 225 -2.53 -7.42 -3.34
CA ILE A 225 -2.75 -6.05 -2.85
C ILE A 225 -1.80 -5.11 -3.58
N TRP A 226 -2.30 -3.96 -3.99
CA TRP A 226 -1.50 -2.89 -4.58
C TRP A 226 -1.58 -1.64 -3.73
N GLN A 227 -0.43 -1.23 -3.17
CA GLN A 227 -0.25 0.09 -2.57
C GLN A 227 -0.02 1.09 -3.71
N PHE A 228 -1.00 1.94 -3.98
CA PHE A 228 -1.05 2.82 -5.15
C PHE A 228 -0.66 4.27 -4.84
N THR A 229 -0.53 4.63 -3.57
CA THR A 229 -0.17 5.99 -3.13
C THR A 229 0.40 6.01 -1.72
N ASP A 230 1.25 7.00 -1.45
CA ASP A 230 1.79 7.36 -0.13
C ASP A 230 0.91 8.39 0.63
N ASN A 231 -0.24 8.77 0.07
CA ASN A 231 -1.15 9.73 0.70
C ASN A 231 -2.59 9.56 0.19
N TRP A 232 -3.26 8.53 0.68
CA TRP A 232 -4.64 8.25 0.31
C TRP A 232 -5.58 9.34 0.82
N ARG A 233 -6.33 9.96 -0.10
CA ARG A 233 -7.35 10.99 0.18
C ARG A 233 -6.86 12.20 0.99
N GLY A 234 -5.55 12.39 1.11
CA GLY A 234 -4.97 13.45 1.93
C GLY A 234 -4.87 13.11 3.42
N LEU A 235 -5.13 11.86 3.81
CA LEU A 235 -5.13 11.39 5.21
C LEU A 235 -3.72 11.11 5.75
N ASN A 236 -2.67 11.35 4.97
CA ASN A 236 -1.27 11.09 5.36
C ASN A 236 -1.06 9.63 5.80
N VAL A 237 -1.63 8.73 4.98
CA VAL A 237 -1.58 7.28 5.12
C VAL A 237 -1.44 6.68 3.73
N ASP A 238 -0.80 5.53 3.63
CA ASP A 238 -0.62 4.85 2.36
C ASP A 238 -1.93 4.17 1.95
N GLY A 239 -2.22 4.21 0.65
CA GLY A 239 -3.47 3.75 0.06
C GLY A 239 -3.30 2.43 -0.67
N ASN A 240 -4.14 1.46 -0.30
CA ASN A 240 -4.10 0.10 -0.83
C ASN A 240 -5.40 -0.23 -1.57
N VAL A 241 -5.29 -1.12 -2.55
CA VAL A 241 -6.44 -1.75 -3.19
C VAL A 241 -6.24 -3.25 -3.28
N ALA A 242 -7.26 -4.01 -2.90
CA ALA A 242 -7.31 -5.45 -3.09
C ALA A 242 -7.46 -5.74 -4.60
N VAL A 243 -6.48 -6.39 -5.21
CA VAL A 243 -6.49 -6.79 -6.63
C VAL A 243 -7.32 -8.06 -6.82
N LEU A 244 -7.21 -8.96 -5.84
CA LEU A 244 -8.03 -10.14 -5.66
C LEU A 244 -8.89 -10.00 -4.39
N PRO A 245 -10.01 -10.72 -4.29
CA PRO A 245 -10.70 -10.83 -3.01
C PRO A 245 -9.76 -11.40 -1.94
N LEU A 246 -9.85 -10.87 -0.72
CA LEU A 246 -9.08 -11.35 0.43
C LEU A 246 -10.05 -12.04 1.40
N SER A 247 -9.64 -13.13 2.02
CA SER A 247 -10.48 -13.87 2.96
C SER A 247 -9.63 -14.57 4.01
N ILE A 248 -9.97 -14.38 5.28
CA ILE A 248 -9.34 -15.00 6.46
C ILE A 248 -9.69 -16.51 6.54
N ASP A 249 -10.86 -16.89 6.02
CA ASP A 249 -11.48 -18.19 6.28
C ASP A 249 -11.33 -19.17 5.09
N GLY A 250 -10.57 -18.79 4.06
CA GLY A 250 -10.40 -19.57 2.83
C GLY A 250 -11.62 -19.62 1.91
N ASN A 251 -12.80 -19.23 2.40
CA ASN A 251 -13.99 -19.02 1.58
C ASN A 251 -13.87 -17.70 0.83
N VAL A 252 -13.35 -17.76 -0.38
CA VAL A 252 -13.46 -16.69 -1.36
C VAL A 252 -14.87 -16.78 -1.97
N THR A 253 -15.81 -15.97 -1.51
CA THR A 253 -17.11 -15.85 -2.18
C THR A 253 -16.88 -15.44 -3.64
N SER A 254 -17.43 -16.22 -4.55
CA SER A 254 -17.09 -16.28 -5.96
C SER A 254 -16.91 -14.92 -6.66
N ASN A 255 -15.83 -14.88 -7.44
CA ASN A 255 -15.37 -13.87 -8.38
C ASN A 255 -16.45 -12.94 -8.96
N ASN A 256 -16.46 -11.70 -8.48
CA ASN A 256 -16.90 -10.56 -9.28
C ASN A 256 -15.85 -9.45 -9.13
N GLY A 257 -15.03 -9.22 -10.17
CA GLY A 257 -14.16 -8.04 -10.25
C GLY A 257 -12.67 -8.23 -9.95
N ALA A 258 -12.16 -9.47 -9.86
CA ALA A 258 -10.71 -9.75 -9.82
C ALA A 258 -9.99 -9.06 -11.00
N ILE A 259 -8.85 -8.44 -10.73
CA ILE A 259 -8.10 -7.70 -11.74
C ILE A 259 -7.02 -8.61 -12.32
N SER A 260 -6.89 -8.58 -13.65
CA SER A 260 -5.85 -9.34 -14.34
C SER A 260 -4.48 -8.92 -13.82
N GLN A 261 -3.78 -9.88 -13.21
CA GLN A 261 -2.40 -9.71 -12.75
C GLN A 261 -1.40 -9.84 -13.91
N ALA A 262 -1.81 -10.53 -14.97
CA ALA A 262 -1.00 -10.70 -16.16
C ALA A 262 -0.71 -9.32 -16.78
N PRO A 263 0.51 -9.10 -17.32
CA PRO A 263 0.74 -8.04 -18.28
C PRO A 263 -0.33 -8.15 -19.35
N SER A 264 -1.01 -7.07 -19.68
CA SER A 264 -1.97 -7.07 -20.78
C SER A 264 -1.27 -7.56 -22.05
N LYS A 265 -1.45 -8.83 -22.40
CA LYS A 265 -1.10 -9.34 -23.72
C LYS A 265 -2.01 -8.60 -24.69
N PRO A 266 -1.50 -7.96 -25.76
CA PRO A 266 -2.36 -7.29 -26.71
C PRO A 266 -3.37 -8.31 -27.23
N ALA A 267 -4.67 -8.02 -27.06
CA ALA A 267 -5.73 -8.84 -27.60
C ALA A 267 -5.48 -8.99 -29.11
N THR A 268 -5.29 -10.23 -29.55
CA THR A 268 -5.36 -10.61 -30.96
C THR A 268 -6.81 -10.47 -31.39
N SER A 269 -7.16 -9.30 -31.91
CA SER A 269 -8.33 -9.07 -32.74
C SER A 269 -7.84 -8.54 -34.09
N SER A 270 -8.37 -9.14 -35.15
CA SER A 270 -8.13 -8.87 -36.56
C SER A 270 -7.81 -7.40 -36.92
N LYS A 271 -6.69 -7.25 -37.63
CA LYS A 271 -6.21 -6.06 -38.35
C LYS A 271 -7.35 -5.43 -39.20
N PRO A 272 -7.54 -4.09 -39.18
CA PRO A 272 -6.70 -3.15 -39.94
C PRO A 272 -6.14 -1.93 -39.15
N ALA A 273 -5.27 -1.18 -39.82
CA ALA A 273 -4.21 -0.30 -39.33
C ALA A 273 -4.57 0.86 -38.38
N ASN A 274 -3.65 1.10 -37.43
CA ASN A 274 -3.37 2.33 -36.67
C ASN A 274 -4.12 2.59 -35.35
N ASN A 275 -3.93 1.73 -34.34
CA ASN A 275 -4.19 2.07 -32.93
C ASN A 275 -3.06 1.54 -32.03
N GLU A 276 -2.02 2.35 -31.81
CA GLU A 276 -1.02 2.07 -30.78
C GLU A 276 -1.63 2.23 -29.37
N PRO A 277 -1.33 1.33 -28.41
CA PRO A 277 -1.80 1.47 -27.05
C PRO A 277 -1.22 2.74 -26.39
N THR A 278 -2.09 3.48 -25.71
CA THR A 278 -1.73 4.70 -24.98
C THR A 278 -1.61 4.46 -23.48
N THR A 279 -0.57 5.01 -22.89
CA THR A 279 -0.34 5.15 -21.44
C THR A 279 -0.79 6.53 -20.96
N THR A 280 -1.42 6.63 -19.79
CA THR A 280 -1.75 7.94 -19.18
C THR A 280 -0.55 8.50 -18.41
N GLY A 281 -0.24 9.78 -18.61
CA GLY A 281 0.82 10.51 -17.90
C GLY A 281 0.32 11.83 -17.31
N TYR A 282 0.97 12.30 -16.24
CA TYR A 282 0.65 13.59 -15.61
C TYR A 282 1.78 14.58 -15.81
N ILE A 283 1.47 15.72 -16.44
CA ILE A 283 2.49 16.70 -16.78
C ILE A 283 2.87 17.52 -15.55
N MET A 284 4.14 17.45 -15.19
CA MET A 284 4.72 18.16 -14.06
C MET A 284 5.42 19.46 -14.43
N LYS A 285 5.61 19.75 -15.72
CA LYS A 285 6.07 21.05 -16.19
C LYS A 285 5.50 21.32 -17.58
N LYS A 286 5.11 22.57 -17.86
CA LYS A 286 4.61 23.00 -19.17
C LYS A 286 5.52 22.42 -20.25
N SER A 287 4.93 21.67 -21.17
CA SER A 287 5.69 20.88 -22.13
C SER A 287 5.35 21.29 -23.55
N TYR A 288 6.37 21.67 -24.31
CA TYR A 288 6.24 21.92 -25.74
C TYR A 288 6.29 20.61 -26.52
N VAL A 289 5.68 20.61 -27.71
CA VAL A 289 5.69 19.47 -28.61
C VAL A 289 6.87 19.60 -29.58
N TYR A 290 7.49 18.46 -29.89
CA TYR A 290 8.63 18.31 -30.79
C TYR A 290 8.34 17.23 -31.83
N ASN A 291 9.01 17.28 -32.99
CA ASN A 291 9.06 16.17 -33.94
C ASN A 291 10.18 15.16 -33.57
N LYS A 292 10.34 14.09 -34.34
CA LYS A 292 11.35 13.04 -34.12
C LYS A 292 12.79 13.57 -34.19
N LYS A 293 13.04 14.57 -35.04
CA LYS A 293 14.32 15.31 -35.12
C LYS A 293 14.61 16.14 -33.86
N GLY A 294 13.58 16.38 -33.05
CA GLY A 294 13.64 17.16 -31.81
C GLY A 294 13.59 18.67 -32.03
N GLU A 295 13.06 19.10 -33.17
CA GLU A 295 12.69 20.47 -33.49
C GLU A 295 11.32 20.77 -32.88
N ARG A 296 11.11 21.99 -32.40
CA ARG A 296 9.86 22.38 -31.75
C ARG A 296 8.78 22.59 -32.81
N VAL A 297 7.62 21.97 -32.61
CA VAL A 297 6.44 22.10 -33.49
C VAL A 297 5.29 22.77 -32.75
N SER A 298 4.22 23.11 -33.47
CA SER A 298 3.02 23.72 -32.88
C SER A 298 2.38 22.80 -31.84
N GLY A 299 2.00 23.38 -30.70
CA GLY A 299 1.35 22.70 -29.59
C GLY A 299 2.13 22.77 -28.28
N SER A 300 1.40 22.81 -27.18
CA SER A 300 1.95 22.66 -25.85
C SER A 300 0.90 22.13 -24.89
N TYR A 301 1.35 21.48 -23.84
CA TYR A 301 0.51 21.03 -22.75
C TYR A 301 0.84 21.82 -21.48
N ALA A 302 -0.20 22.23 -20.76
CA ALA A 302 -0.04 22.91 -19.49
C ALA A 302 0.56 21.98 -18.43
N ALA A 303 1.19 22.57 -17.41
CA ALA A 303 1.53 21.82 -16.22
C ALA A 303 0.25 21.43 -15.47
N TYR A 304 0.27 20.29 -14.79
CA TYR A 304 -0.85 19.73 -14.04
C TYR A 304 -2.00 19.19 -14.90
N THR A 305 -1.67 18.74 -16.12
CA THR A 305 -2.65 18.19 -17.05
C THR A 305 -2.37 16.71 -17.28
N ASN A 306 -3.43 15.90 -17.31
CA ASN A 306 -3.35 14.51 -17.73
C ASN A 306 -3.22 14.43 -19.25
N ILE A 307 -2.41 13.51 -19.74
CA ILE A 307 -2.23 13.22 -21.15
C ILE A 307 -2.24 11.73 -21.40
N ASN A 308 -2.48 11.36 -22.65
CA ASN A 308 -2.18 10.04 -23.16
C ASN A 308 -0.90 10.13 -24.02
N TYR A 309 -0.02 9.14 -23.90
CA TYR A 309 1.22 9.02 -24.66
C TYR A 309 1.44 7.56 -25.06
N TYR A 310 2.16 7.32 -26.15
CA TYR A 310 2.31 6.01 -26.77
C TYR A 310 3.66 5.40 -26.42
N GLY A 311 3.66 4.15 -25.96
CA GLY A 311 4.88 3.40 -25.60
C GLY A 311 5.64 3.96 -24.38
N GLY A 312 6.96 3.78 -24.37
CA GLY A 312 7.86 4.24 -23.30
C GLY A 312 8.68 5.48 -23.67
N ALA A 313 9.63 5.83 -22.81
CA ALA A 313 10.61 6.89 -23.12
C ALA A 313 11.48 6.47 -24.32
N THR A 314 11.65 7.37 -25.28
CA THR A 314 12.44 7.15 -26.49
C THR A 314 13.44 8.29 -26.71
N LYS A 315 14.47 8.03 -27.50
CA LYS A 315 15.43 9.05 -27.94
C LYS A 315 14.92 9.71 -29.22
N LEU A 316 14.92 11.03 -29.22
CA LEU A 316 14.84 11.83 -30.44
C LEU A 316 16.20 11.82 -31.15
N ASP A 317 16.23 12.20 -32.42
CA ASP A 317 17.46 12.12 -33.23
C ASP A 317 18.56 13.05 -32.68
N ASN A 318 18.17 14.13 -32.00
CA ASN A 318 19.09 15.02 -31.28
C ASN A 318 19.51 14.50 -29.88
N GLY A 319 19.27 13.24 -29.56
CA GLY A 319 19.67 12.57 -28.32
C GLY A 319 18.84 12.89 -27.08
N LYS A 320 17.85 13.79 -27.17
CA LYS A 320 16.94 14.12 -26.05
C LYS A 320 15.97 12.98 -25.81
N THR A 321 15.66 12.72 -24.53
CA THR A 321 14.68 11.70 -24.13
C THR A 321 13.27 12.29 -24.09
N ALA A 322 12.34 11.68 -24.82
CA ALA A 322 10.97 12.14 -24.97
C ALA A 322 9.97 10.98 -24.86
N ILE A 323 8.68 11.31 -24.74
CA ILE A 323 7.56 10.37 -24.89
C ILE A 323 6.71 10.83 -26.08
N ARG A 324 6.18 9.87 -26.84
CA ARG A 324 5.37 10.16 -28.04
C ARG A 324 3.93 10.44 -27.63
N VAL A 325 3.35 11.54 -28.08
CA VAL A 325 1.96 11.96 -27.79
C VAL A 325 1.07 11.99 -29.05
N GLY A 326 1.61 11.57 -30.19
CA GLY A 326 0.91 11.43 -31.46
C GLY A 326 1.88 11.11 -32.59
N THR A 327 1.37 11.02 -33.82
CA THR A 327 2.19 10.81 -35.03
C THR A 327 3.21 11.93 -35.19
N ASP A 328 4.51 11.60 -35.13
CA ASP A 328 5.62 12.55 -35.14
C ASP A 328 5.50 13.70 -34.11
N ARG A 329 4.91 13.41 -32.95
CA ARG A 329 4.69 14.39 -31.88
C ARG A 329 5.20 13.85 -30.56
N TYR A 330 6.12 14.57 -29.95
CA TYR A 330 6.85 14.16 -28.76
C TYR A 330 6.88 15.27 -27.73
N ILE A 331 6.90 14.90 -26.45
CA ILE A 331 7.17 15.82 -25.36
C ILE A 331 8.32 15.30 -24.50
N MET A 332 9.08 16.20 -23.87
CA MET A 332 10.25 15.79 -23.08
C MET A 332 9.82 14.87 -21.92
N ALA A 333 10.44 13.69 -21.83
CA ALA A 333 10.07 12.67 -20.86
C ALA A 333 10.24 13.18 -19.42
N SER A 334 11.23 14.03 -19.20
CA SER A 334 11.49 14.66 -17.89
C SER A 334 10.33 15.51 -17.38
N ASN A 335 9.44 16.02 -18.25
CA ASN A 335 8.28 16.79 -17.83
C ASN A 335 7.14 15.91 -17.30
N VAL A 336 7.21 14.58 -17.48
CA VAL A 336 6.15 13.63 -17.11
C VAL A 336 6.71 12.52 -16.21
N LEU A 337 7.72 11.79 -16.67
CA LEU A 337 8.34 10.67 -15.96
C LEU A 337 9.33 11.13 -14.88
N GLY A 338 9.88 12.34 -15.05
CA GLY A 338 10.90 12.90 -14.15
C GLY A 338 12.27 12.26 -14.31
N ASN A 339 13.23 12.72 -13.50
CA ASN A 339 14.58 12.19 -13.39
C ASN A 339 14.92 11.95 -11.92
N SER A 340 15.52 10.82 -11.60
CA SER A 340 16.07 10.59 -10.26
C SER A 340 17.31 11.45 -10.03
N ARG A 341 17.37 12.16 -8.90
CA ARG A 341 18.55 12.93 -8.46
C ARG A 341 18.79 12.69 -6.98
N VAL A 342 20.01 12.34 -6.61
CA VAL A 342 20.38 12.08 -5.21
C VAL A 342 20.70 13.39 -4.50
N LEU A 343 20.18 13.58 -3.29
CA LEU A 343 20.52 14.74 -2.47
C LEU A 343 21.95 14.64 -1.91
N LYS A 344 22.75 15.68 -2.11
CA LYS A 344 24.09 15.85 -1.50
C LYS A 344 24.03 16.48 -0.10
N HIS A 345 22.93 17.17 0.20
CA HIS A 345 22.68 17.82 1.48
C HIS A 345 21.24 17.59 1.95
N ASN A 346 21.00 17.70 3.25
CA ASN A 346 19.63 17.76 3.77
C ASN A 346 18.89 18.94 3.13
N ALA A 347 17.62 18.75 2.77
CA ALA A 347 16.88 19.69 1.97
C ALA A 347 15.47 19.93 2.50
N TYR A 348 15.03 21.19 2.45
CA TYR A 348 13.64 21.55 2.64
C TYR A 348 12.89 21.55 1.32
N VAL A 349 11.58 21.30 1.39
CA VAL A 349 10.65 21.43 0.27
C VAL A 349 9.92 22.77 0.37
N TYR A 350 9.94 23.53 -0.71
CA TYR A 350 9.37 24.88 -0.82
C TYR A 350 8.14 24.90 -1.73
N LYS A 351 7.26 25.87 -1.53
CA LYS A 351 6.14 26.19 -2.44
C LYS A 351 6.66 26.94 -3.68
N ASN A 352 5.77 27.25 -4.63
CA ASN A 352 6.07 28.04 -5.83
C ASN A 352 6.66 29.43 -5.58
N ASN A 353 6.50 29.97 -4.36
CA ASN A 353 7.12 31.23 -3.95
C ASN A 353 8.57 31.07 -3.46
N GLY A 354 9.10 29.85 -3.36
CA GLY A 354 10.50 29.60 -2.98
C GLY A 354 10.89 29.97 -1.54
N TYR A 355 9.97 30.49 -0.74
CA TYR A 355 10.20 30.92 0.65
C TYR A 355 9.45 30.03 1.64
N SER A 356 8.15 29.85 1.43
CA SER A 356 7.31 29.06 2.32
C SER A 356 7.61 27.59 2.16
N ARG A 357 7.76 26.87 3.28
CA ARG A 357 7.88 25.41 3.23
C ARG A 357 6.57 24.80 2.73
N ALA A 358 6.68 23.91 1.74
CA ALA A 358 5.57 23.10 1.24
C ALA A 358 5.40 21.80 2.05
N SER A 359 6.43 21.42 2.81
CA SER A 359 6.40 20.29 3.72
C SER A 359 7.18 20.63 4.99
N TRP A 360 6.69 20.14 6.13
CA TRP A 360 7.38 20.24 7.41
C TRP A 360 8.58 19.28 7.49
N ARG A 361 8.56 18.20 6.70
CA ARG A 361 9.64 17.19 6.66
C ARG A 361 10.88 17.71 5.94
N VAL A 362 12.03 17.36 6.50
CA VAL A 362 13.35 17.54 5.89
C VAL A 362 13.69 16.29 5.09
N LEU A 363 14.03 16.46 3.82
CA LEU A 363 14.58 15.39 2.98
C LEU A 363 16.04 15.18 3.36
N ARG A 364 16.45 13.93 3.58
CA ARG A 364 17.81 13.62 4.07
C ARG A 364 18.81 13.50 2.91
N LYS A 365 20.07 13.84 3.19
CA LYS A 365 21.21 13.57 2.31
C LYS A 365 21.22 12.08 1.94
N GLY A 366 21.54 11.78 0.68
CA GLY A 366 21.55 10.43 0.13
C GLY A 366 20.19 9.96 -0.42
N THR A 367 19.09 10.67 -0.14
CA THR A 367 17.77 10.28 -0.66
C THR A 367 17.69 10.59 -2.17
N PRO A 368 17.37 9.60 -3.02
CA PRO A 368 17.02 9.85 -4.41
C PRO A 368 15.64 10.50 -4.51
N ILE A 369 15.57 11.65 -5.18
CA ILE A 369 14.34 12.41 -5.38
C ILE A 369 14.04 12.50 -6.87
N LYS A 370 12.80 12.18 -7.24
CA LYS A 370 12.30 12.37 -8.60
C LYS A 370 12.07 13.87 -8.85
N THR A 371 12.73 14.40 -9.87
CA THR A 371 12.67 15.81 -10.28
C THR A 371 12.09 15.96 -11.68
N TYR A 372 11.26 16.99 -11.89
CA TYR A 372 10.51 17.15 -13.12
C TYR A 372 10.93 18.38 -13.91
N GLY A 373 11.17 18.16 -15.20
CA GLY A 373 11.55 19.15 -16.19
C GLY A 373 12.88 19.85 -15.89
N SER A 374 13.11 20.96 -16.59
CA SER A 374 14.26 21.83 -16.32
C SER A 374 14.09 22.64 -15.02
N LYS A 375 15.19 23.26 -14.56
CA LYS A 375 15.22 24.11 -13.37
C LYS A 375 14.17 25.24 -13.45
N PHE A 376 13.62 25.62 -12.31
CA PHE A 376 12.79 26.80 -12.12
C PHE A 376 13.62 27.88 -11.44
N HIS A 377 13.51 29.13 -11.89
CA HIS A 377 14.11 30.27 -11.23
C HIS A 377 13.04 30.95 -10.40
N ILE A 378 13.17 30.89 -9.08
CA ILE A 378 12.23 31.46 -8.12
C ILE A 378 13.04 32.34 -7.20
N ASN A 379 12.81 33.66 -7.24
CA ASN A 379 13.45 34.64 -6.36
C ASN A 379 14.98 34.51 -6.33
N GLY A 380 15.59 34.52 -7.53
CA GLY A 380 17.05 34.47 -7.69
C GLY A 380 17.70 33.11 -7.42
N LYS A 381 16.92 32.07 -7.07
CA LYS A 381 17.44 30.72 -6.80
C LYS A 381 16.88 29.70 -7.78
N SER A 382 17.69 28.69 -8.10
CA SER A 382 17.30 27.57 -8.94
C SER A 382 16.66 26.45 -8.11
N TYR A 383 15.53 25.92 -8.59
CA TYR A 383 14.80 24.81 -7.97
C TYR A 383 14.46 23.72 -8.98
N TYR A 384 14.45 22.47 -8.53
CA TYR A 384 13.76 21.39 -9.22
C TYR A 384 12.38 21.21 -8.62
N ARG A 385 11.39 20.97 -9.48
CA ARG A 385 10.06 20.59 -9.04
C ARG A 385 10.04 19.10 -8.74
N ILE A 386 9.45 18.72 -7.61
CA ILE A 386 9.39 17.32 -7.15
C ILE A 386 7.95 16.83 -6.96
N GLY A 387 6.98 17.74 -7.05
CA GLY A 387 5.56 17.48 -6.80
C GLY A 387 4.72 18.68 -7.23
N LYS A 388 3.40 18.62 -7.01
CA LYS A 388 2.53 19.78 -7.25
C LYS A 388 2.78 20.84 -6.19
N ASN A 389 3.17 22.03 -6.64
CA ASN A 389 3.58 23.13 -5.78
C ASN A 389 4.72 22.75 -4.78
N MET A 390 5.60 21.83 -5.17
CA MET A 390 6.70 21.34 -4.33
C MET A 390 8.03 21.42 -5.05
N TYR A 391 8.98 22.11 -4.45
CA TYR A 391 10.25 22.48 -5.04
C TYR A 391 11.41 22.24 -4.09
N VAL A 392 12.54 21.78 -4.61
CA VAL A 392 13.79 21.62 -3.85
C VAL A 392 14.88 22.42 -4.53
N LYS A 393 15.70 23.13 -3.76
CA LYS A 393 16.81 23.94 -4.28
C LYS A 393 17.78 23.05 -5.05
N CYS A 394 18.17 23.48 -6.25
CA CYS A 394 19.08 22.72 -7.10
C CYS A 394 20.44 22.46 -6.44
N GLY A 395 20.93 23.39 -5.60
CA GLY A 395 22.19 23.23 -4.88
C GLY A 395 22.21 22.11 -3.84
N ASN A 396 21.07 21.49 -3.55
CA ASN A 396 21.01 20.33 -2.66
C ASN A 396 21.27 18.99 -3.37
N PHE A 397 21.39 18.98 -4.71
CA PHE A 397 21.55 17.80 -5.56
C PHE A 397 22.96 17.65 -6.14
#